data_AF-A0A174PHK1-F1
#
_entry.id   AF-A0A174PHK1-F1
#
_cell.length_a   1.000
_cell.length_b   1.000
_cell.length_c   1.000
_cell.angle_alpha   90.00
_cell.angle_beta   90.00
_cell.angle_gamma   90.00
#
_symmetry.space_group_name_H-M   'P 1'
#
loop_
_entity.id
_entity.type
_entity.pdbx_description
1 polymer ?
#
loop_
_entity_poly.entity_id
_entity_poly.type
_entity_poly.pdbx_seq_one_letter_code
_entity_poly.pdbx_strand_id
1 'polypeptide(L)'
;MIAVYKGNKYKFVLNKRRKGIITRCVQKTDGSFFKENDIYYKPLDENDLSDIYAVEFYVFFDTGFKDVSTWWKITEADLLDNKVKLRFAEGILPGWDIEERNVCTKEVHFNEISCTKVKFVFEQIGGKKENVIKEKTKNWNETLKDIKEYGAL
;
A
#
# COMPACT_ATOMS: atom_id res chain seq x y z
N MET A 1 -2.61 4.97 -5.68
CA MET A 1 -3.97 4.53 -5.30
C MET A 1 -4.40 3.41 -6.22
N ILE A 2 -5.47 2.72 -5.86
CA ILE A 2 -6.09 1.66 -6.63
C ILE A 2 -7.46 2.15 -7.07
N ALA A 3 -7.80 1.87 -8.32
CA ALA A 3 -9.14 2.08 -8.83
C ALA A 3 -9.74 0.77 -9.34
N VAL A 4 -11.05 0.63 -9.20
CA VAL A 4 -11.82 -0.46 -9.81
C VAL A 4 -12.58 0.07 -11.02
N TYR A 5 -12.31 -0.51 -12.18
CA TYR A 5 -12.96 -0.19 -13.46
C TYR A 5 -13.44 -1.47 -14.13
N LYS A 6 -14.74 -1.54 -14.46
CA LYS A 6 -15.38 -2.75 -15.03
C LYS A 6 -15.00 -4.04 -14.29
N GLY A 7 -15.03 -4.01 -12.95
CA GLY A 7 -14.72 -5.17 -12.08
C GLY A 7 -13.24 -5.51 -11.91
N ASN A 8 -12.32 -4.81 -12.57
CA ASN A 8 -10.88 -5.06 -12.48
C ASN A 8 -10.18 -3.99 -11.64
N LYS A 9 -9.14 -4.39 -10.89
CA LYS A 9 -8.27 -3.48 -10.13
C LYS A 9 -7.12 -2.96 -11.01
N TYR A 10 -6.85 -1.66 -10.93
CA TYR A 10 -5.80 -0.95 -11.64
C TYR A 10 -5.03 -0.02 -10.70
N LYS A 11 -3.80 0.32 -11.08
CA LYS A 11 -3.12 1.46 -10.49
C LYS A 11 -3.79 2.75 -10.96
N PHE A 12 -4.23 3.56 -10.01
CA PHE A 12 -4.85 4.85 -10.30
C PHE A 12 -3.82 5.97 -10.15
N VAL A 13 -3.71 6.79 -11.19
CA VAL A 13 -2.85 7.97 -11.22
C VAL A 13 -3.73 9.21 -11.27
N LEU A 14 -3.56 10.05 -10.25
CA LEU A 14 -4.20 11.35 -10.15
C LEU A 14 -3.11 12.39 -9.91
N ASN A 15 -2.71 13.10 -10.97
CA ASN A 15 -1.84 14.25 -10.88
C ASN A 15 -2.23 15.32 -11.90
N LYS A 16 -1.62 16.50 -11.82
CA LYS A 16 -1.95 17.64 -12.69
C LYS A 16 -1.86 17.35 -14.20
N ARG A 17 -1.07 16.34 -14.61
CA ARG A 17 -0.78 16.02 -16.02
C ARG A 17 -1.54 14.80 -16.53
N ARG A 18 -1.86 13.85 -15.65
CA ARG A 18 -2.48 12.56 -16.00
C ARG A 18 -3.51 12.20 -14.93
N LYS A 19 -4.73 11.92 -15.40
CA LYS A 19 -5.82 11.33 -14.61
C LYS A 19 -6.28 10.07 -15.32
N GLY A 20 -6.27 8.93 -14.63
CA GLY A 20 -6.72 7.68 -15.22
C GLY A 20 -6.10 6.44 -14.59
N ILE A 21 -6.31 5.31 -15.26
CA ILE A 21 -5.88 4.00 -14.79
C ILE A 21 -4.69 3.48 -15.61
N ILE A 22 -3.84 2.71 -14.95
CA ILE A 22 -2.66 2.08 -15.52
C ILE A 22 -2.67 0.59 -15.18
N THR A 23 -2.22 -0.25 -16.12
CA THR A 23 -1.89 -1.65 -15.86
C THR A 23 -0.83 -2.15 -16.83
N ARG A 24 -0.11 -3.21 -16.45
CA ARG A 24 0.72 -4.02 -17.37
C ARG A 24 0.00 -5.26 -17.89
N CYS A 25 -1.21 -5.55 -17.40
CA CYS A 25 -1.96 -6.76 -17.74
C CYS A 25 -2.87 -6.54 -18.96
N VAL A 26 -2.47 -7.06 -20.12
CA VAL A 26 -3.22 -6.93 -21.38
C VAL A 26 -4.66 -7.46 -21.30
N GLN A 27 -4.91 -8.49 -20.48
CA GLN A 27 -6.23 -9.11 -20.33
C GLN A 27 -7.26 -8.17 -19.66
N LYS A 28 -6.79 -7.13 -18.96
CA LYS A 28 -7.64 -6.09 -18.36
C LYS A 28 -7.95 -4.95 -19.33
N THR A 29 -7.41 -4.98 -20.54
CA THR A 29 -7.48 -3.85 -21.48
C THR A 29 -8.46 -4.12 -22.62
N ASP A 30 -8.91 -3.05 -23.26
CA ASP A 30 -9.69 -3.08 -24.49
C ASP A 30 -9.10 -2.06 -25.50
N GLY A 31 -9.71 -1.91 -26.68
CA GLY A 31 -9.21 -1.04 -27.76
C GLY A 31 -9.14 0.45 -27.41
N SER A 32 -9.62 0.86 -26.24
CA SER A 32 -9.57 2.26 -25.78
C SER A 32 -8.39 2.59 -24.87
N PHE A 33 -7.52 1.63 -24.55
CA PHE A 33 -6.28 1.86 -23.83
C PHE A 33 -5.17 2.30 -24.79
N PHE A 34 -4.41 3.32 -24.39
CA PHE A 34 -3.15 3.69 -25.02
C PHE A 34 -2.05 2.78 -24.51
N LYS A 35 -1.27 2.19 -25.42
CA LYS A 35 -0.09 1.38 -25.07
C LYS A 35 1.17 2.21 -25.23
N GLU A 36 1.96 2.30 -24.17
CA GLU A 36 3.28 2.91 -24.14
C GLU A 36 4.25 1.88 -23.53
N ASN A 37 5.09 1.25 -24.36
CA ASN A 37 5.94 0.11 -23.99
C ASN A 37 5.13 -1.09 -23.43
N ASP A 38 5.44 -1.53 -22.20
CA ASP A 38 4.78 -2.60 -21.46
C ASP A 38 3.59 -2.10 -20.62
N ILE A 39 3.27 -0.81 -20.71
CA ILE A 39 2.26 -0.14 -19.88
C ILE A 39 1.05 0.23 -20.74
N TYR A 40 -0.14 -0.08 -20.24
CA TYR A 40 -1.42 0.33 -20.81
C TYR A 40 -2.01 1.42 -19.92
N TYR A 41 -2.34 2.56 -20.52
CA TYR A 41 -2.95 3.70 -19.87
C TYR A 41 -4.32 4.00 -20.48
N LYS A 42 -5.29 4.31 -19.63
CA LYS A 42 -6.58 4.82 -20.07
C LYS A 42 -6.94 6.07 -19.28
N PRO A 43 -7.14 7.23 -19.93
CA PRO A 43 -7.68 8.40 -19.27
C PRO A 43 -9.12 8.11 -18.87
N LEU A 44 -9.45 8.40 -17.61
CA LEU A 44 -10.78 8.21 -17.03
C LEU A 44 -11.05 9.30 -16.01
N ASP A 45 -12.31 9.69 -15.86
CA ASP A 45 -12.74 10.47 -14.73
C ASP A 45 -13.01 9.57 -13.51
N GLU A 46 -13.05 10.15 -12.31
CA GLU A 46 -13.38 9.40 -11.08
C GLU A 46 -14.81 8.85 -11.13
N ASN A 47 -15.72 9.55 -11.82
CA ASN A 47 -17.10 9.12 -12.00
C ASN A 47 -17.24 7.82 -12.82
N ASP A 48 -16.20 7.45 -13.59
CA ASP A 48 -16.17 6.20 -14.36
C ASP A 48 -15.72 4.99 -13.52
N LEU A 49 -15.28 5.23 -12.28
CA LEU A 49 -14.68 4.23 -11.40
C LEU A 49 -15.71 3.79 -10.34
N SER A 50 -15.70 2.51 -9.95
CA SER A 50 -16.57 2.07 -8.86
C SER A 50 -15.92 2.35 -7.51
N ASP A 51 -14.66 1.97 -7.34
CA ASP A 51 -13.94 2.18 -6.09
C ASP A 51 -12.63 2.91 -6.35
N ILE A 52 -12.26 3.79 -5.43
CA ILE A 52 -10.95 4.44 -5.37
C ILE A 52 -10.47 4.35 -3.94
N TYR A 53 -9.33 3.70 -3.73
CA TYR A 53 -8.80 3.48 -2.40
C TYR A 53 -7.28 3.36 -2.36
N ALA A 54 -6.71 3.67 -1.19
CA ALA A 54 -5.35 3.31 -0.83
C ALA A 54 -5.36 2.01 -0.01
N VAL A 55 -4.26 1.26 -0.12
CA VAL A 55 -4.00 0.10 0.72
C VAL A 55 -2.78 0.42 1.55
N GLU A 56 -2.90 0.24 2.86
CA GLU A 56 -1.84 0.45 3.82
C GLU A 56 -1.57 -0.86 4.56
N PHE A 57 -0.30 -1.24 4.67
CA PHE A 57 0.12 -2.44 5.35
C PHE A 57 0.77 -2.08 6.67
N TYR A 58 0.42 -2.82 7.71
CA TYR A 58 0.95 -2.63 9.05
C TYR A 58 1.41 -3.95 9.65
N VAL A 59 2.50 -3.88 10.39
CA VAL A 59 2.99 -4.98 11.23
C VAL A 59 2.85 -4.61 12.68
N PHE A 60 2.48 -5.58 13.51
CA PHE A 60 2.52 -5.42 14.95
C PHE A 60 3.91 -5.75 15.47
N PHE A 61 4.53 -4.80 16.17
CA PHE A 61 5.78 -4.99 16.88
C PHE A 61 5.81 -4.06 18.09
N ASP A 62 5.83 -4.64 19.29
CA ASP A 62 5.90 -3.87 20.53
C ASP A 62 7.37 -3.61 20.89
N THR A 63 7.72 -2.33 20.96
CA THR A 63 9.08 -1.90 21.32
C THR A 63 9.31 -1.84 22.82
N GLY A 64 8.23 -1.87 23.62
CA GLY A 64 8.27 -1.65 25.07
C GLY A 64 8.47 -0.19 25.48
N PHE A 65 8.63 0.75 24.53
CA PHE A 65 8.76 2.16 24.82
C PHE A 65 7.39 2.81 25.02
N LYS A 66 7.28 3.64 26.06
CA LYS A 66 6.08 4.42 26.32
C LYS A 66 5.84 5.40 25.19
N ASP A 67 4.57 5.59 24.82
CA ASP A 67 4.11 6.54 23.80
C ASP A 67 4.62 6.23 22.37
N VAL A 68 5.16 5.03 22.13
CA VAL A 68 5.53 4.55 20.79
C VAL A 68 4.46 3.59 20.28
N SER A 69 4.01 3.78 19.04
CA SER A 69 3.02 2.91 18.40
C SER A 69 3.52 1.46 18.32
N THR A 70 2.62 0.51 18.57
CA THR A 70 2.86 -0.92 18.33
C THR A 70 2.56 -1.34 16.89
N TRP A 71 1.86 -0.49 16.13
CA TRP A 71 1.56 -0.72 14.72
C TRP A 71 2.47 0.13 13.83
N TRP A 72 3.20 -0.55 12.96
CA TRP A 72 4.20 0.05 12.09
C TRP A 72 3.76 -0.04 10.65
N LYS A 73 3.59 1.10 9.98
CA LYS A 73 3.27 1.14 8.56
C LYS A 73 4.49 0.69 7.76
N ILE A 74 4.28 -0.22 6.82
CA ILE A 74 5.33 -0.75 5.94
C ILE A 74 4.91 -0.67 4.48
N THR A 75 5.90 -0.69 3.60
CA THR A 75 5.74 -0.76 2.15
C THR A 75 6.57 -1.91 1.59
N GLU A 76 6.42 -2.20 0.30
CA GLU A 76 7.26 -3.20 -0.38
C GLU A 76 8.76 -2.88 -0.26
N ALA A 77 9.14 -1.59 -0.25
CA ALA A 77 10.53 -1.16 -0.12
C ALA A 77 11.14 -1.42 1.27
N ASP A 78 10.31 -1.66 2.28
CA ASP A 78 10.76 -1.97 3.63
C ASP A 78 10.95 -3.49 3.84
N LEU A 79 10.56 -4.31 2.86
CA LEU A 79 10.75 -5.76 2.91
C LEU A 79 12.20 -6.13 2.52
N LEU A 80 12.84 -6.91 3.39
CA LEU A 80 14.13 -7.57 3.16
C LEU A 80 13.89 -9.08 3.07
N ASP A 81 14.93 -9.88 2.79
CA ASP A 81 14.80 -11.34 2.56
C ASP A 81 13.92 -12.06 3.59
N ASN A 82 14.25 -11.93 4.88
CA ASN A 82 13.54 -12.56 6.00
C ASN A 82 13.18 -11.56 7.12
N LYS A 83 13.30 -10.27 6.83
CA LYS A 83 13.08 -9.18 7.79
C LYS A 83 12.27 -8.06 7.18
N VAL A 84 11.70 -7.23 8.04
CA VAL A 84 11.09 -5.96 7.67
C VAL A 84 11.82 -4.83 8.37
N LYS A 85 12.11 -3.75 7.66
CA LYS A 85 12.73 -2.55 8.21
C LYS A 85 11.64 -1.64 8.76
N LEU A 86 11.57 -1.49 10.09
CA LEU A 86 10.70 -0.53 10.75
C LEU A 86 11.39 0.83 10.79
N ARG A 87 10.65 1.91 10.51
CA ARG A 87 11.15 3.29 10.56
C ARG A 87 10.37 4.10 11.56
N PHE A 88 11.07 4.72 12.50
CA PHE A 88 10.55 5.69 13.45
C PHE A 88 11.07 7.08 13.09
N ALA A 89 10.17 8.01 12.77
CA ALA A 89 10.51 9.33 12.25
C ALA A 89 10.14 10.47 13.23
N GLU A 90 10.00 10.15 14.52
CA GLU A 90 9.65 11.11 15.57
C GLU A 90 10.79 11.31 16.59
N GLY A 91 11.98 10.75 16.32
CA GLY A 91 13.11 10.80 17.23
C GLY A 91 14.06 9.62 17.05
N ILE A 92 14.93 9.41 18.04
CA ILE A 92 15.88 8.28 18.07
C ILE A 92 15.50 7.39 19.25
N LEU A 93 15.14 6.14 18.97
CA LEU A 93 14.83 5.13 19.97
C LEU A 93 16.12 4.43 20.45
N PRO A 94 16.25 4.13 21.75
CA PRO A 94 17.39 3.38 22.27
C PRO A 94 17.56 2.02 21.58
N GLY A 95 18.78 1.73 21.11
CA GLY A 95 19.12 0.44 20.47
C GLY A 95 18.60 0.29 19.03
N TRP A 96 18.13 1.35 18.40
CA TRP A 96 17.78 1.41 16.98
C TRP A 96 18.88 2.10 16.18
N ASP A 97 19.01 1.76 14.91
CA ASP A 97 20.02 2.32 14.02
C ASP A 97 19.60 3.71 13.55
N ILE A 98 20.48 4.71 13.71
CA ILE A 98 20.22 6.09 13.27
C ILE A 98 20.35 6.14 11.75
N GLU A 99 19.27 6.53 11.06
CA GLU A 99 19.25 6.72 9.60
C GLU A 99 19.50 8.20 9.25
N GLU A 100 18.77 9.11 9.91
CA GLU A 100 18.87 10.56 9.71
C GLU A 100 18.56 11.33 11.01
N ARG A 101 18.59 12.67 10.96
CA ARG A 101 18.19 13.51 12.10
C ARG A 101 16.73 13.20 12.48
N ASN A 102 16.52 12.70 13.69
CA ASN A 102 15.23 12.28 14.24
C ASN A 102 14.57 11.09 13.51
N VAL A 103 15.36 10.30 12.77
CA VAL A 103 14.88 9.08 12.12
C VAL A 103 15.78 7.92 12.50
N CYS A 104 15.21 6.89 13.13
CA CYS A 104 15.88 5.64 13.41
C CYS A 104 15.12 4.44 12.86
N THR A 105 15.82 3.34 12.66
CA THR A 105 15.29 2.14 12.02
C THR A 105 15.69 0.88 12.78
N LYS A 106 14.89 -0.18 12.61
CA LYS A 106 15.19 -1.50 13.16
C LYS A 106 14.71 -2.57 12.20
N GLU A 107 15.59 -3.52 11.91
CA GLU A 107 15.19 -4.72 11.19
C GLU A 107 14.59 -5.74 12.17
N VAL A 108 13.40 -6.22 11.84
CA VAL A 108 12.67 -7.22 12.65
C VAL A 108 12.46 -8.47 11.81
N HIS A 109 12.83 -9.63 12.35
CA HIS A 109 12.65 -10.89 11.63
C HIS A 109 11.16 -11.24 11.52
N PHE A 110 10.74 -11.86 10.41
CA PHE A 110 9.32 -12.20 10.21
C PHE A 110 8.73 -13.09 11.31
N ASN A 111 9.57 -13.91 11.94
CA ASN A 111 9.18 -14.77 13.06
C ASN A 111 8.86 -13.99 14.35
N GLU A 112 9.31 -12.75 14.46
CA GLU A 112 9.01 -11.86 15.59
C GLU A 112 7.70 -11.06 15.37
N ILE A 113 7.14 -11.11 14.15
CA ILE A 113 5.89 -10.43 13.81
C ILE A 113 4.72 -11.33 14.24
N SER A 114 4.00 -10.90 15.28
CA SER A 114 2.87 -11.67 15.82
C SER A 114 1.62 -11.59 14.96
N CYS A 115 1.35 -10.43 14.34
CA CYS A 115 0.22 -10.23 13.44
C CYS A 115 0.45 -9.06 12.49
N THR A 116 -0.40 -9.01 11.46
CA THR A 116 -0.40 -7.92 10.48
C THR A 116 -1.80 -7.37 10.29
N LYS A 117 -1.87 -6.14 9.80
CA LYS A 117 -3.11 -5.46 9.48
C LYS A 117 -3.02 -4.83 8.10
N VAL A 118 -4.04 -5.10 7.29
CA VAL A 118 -4.25 -4.44 6.00
C VAL A 118 -5.41 -3.47 6.14
N LYS A 119 -5.14 -2.20 5.84
CA LYS A 119 -6.11 -1.12 5.92
C LYS A 119 -6.42 -0.59 4.53
N PHE A 120 -7.69 -0.61 4.18
CA PHE A 120 -8.23 -0.08 2.93
C PHE A 120 -8.88 1.26 3.24
N VAL A 121 -8.33 2.34 2.66
CA VAL A 121 -8.81 3.70 2.83
C VAL A 121 -9.49 4.12 1.54
N PHE A 122 -10.82 4.06 1.52
CA PHE A 122 -11.64 4.40 0.36
C PHE A 122 -11.92 5.90 0.34
N GLU A 123 -11.67 6.52 -0.82
CA GLU A 123 -12.16 7.86 -1.18
C GLU A 123 -13.49 7.75 -1.94
N GLN A 124 -13.69 6.62 -2.63
CA GLN A 124 -14.90 6.29 -3.36
C GLN A 124 -15.21 4.80 -3.22
N ILE A 125 -16.47 4.48 -2.97
CA ILE A 125 -16.95 3.09 -2.88
C ILE A 125 -18.30 2.96 -3.60
N GLY A 126 -18.42 1.98 -4.51
CA GLY A 126 -19.64 1.78 -5.29
C GLY A 126 -20.08 3.01 -6.10
N GLY A 127 -19.12 3.82 -6.58
CA GLY A 127 -19.34 5.05 -7.36
C GLY A 127 -19.66 6.29 -6.52
N LYS A 128 -19.72 6.17 -5.19
CA LYS A 128 -20.03 7.29 -4.29
C LYS A 128 -18.77 7.76 -3.57
N LYS A 129 -18.51 9.07 -3.60
CA LYS A 129 -17.42 9.68 -2.83
C LYS A 129 -17.76 9.66 -1.35
N GLU A 130 -17.07 8.79 -0.62
CA GLU A 130 -17.27 8.58 0.81
C GLU A 130 -15.95 8.12 1.42
N ASN A 131 -15.60 8.69 2.57
CA ASN A 131 -14.40 8.32 3.30
C ASN A 131 -14.69 7.11 4.19
N VAL A 132 -14.41 5.92 3.68
CA VAL A 132 -14.64 4.66 4.40
C VAL A 132 -13.31 3.98 4.67
N ILE A 133 -13.07 3.57 5.92
CA ILE A 133 -11.90 2.78 6.30
C ILE A 133 -12.36 1.35 6.61
N LYS A 134 -11.72 0.36 5.97
CA LYS A 134 -11.91 -1.06 6.29
C LYS A 134 -10.59 -1.66 6.70
N GLU A 135 -10.55 -2.29 7.86
CA GLU A 135 -9.34 -2.94 8.39
C GLU A 135 -9.53 -4.46 8.45
N LYS A 136 -8.47 -5.20 8.15
CA LYS A 136 -8.43 -6.66 8.27
C LYS A 136 -7.13 -7.09 8.93
N THR A 137 -7.24 -7.81 10.03
CA THR A 137 -6.11 -8.52 10.62
C THR A 137 -5.85 -9.78 9.81
N LYS A 138 -4.59 -10.02 9.47
CA LYS A 138 -4.13 -11.16 8.67
C LYS A 138 -2.85 -11.75 9.25
N ASN A 139 -2.54 -12.97 8.85
CA ASN A 139 -1.20 -13.52 9.09
C ASN A 139 -0.18 -12.90 8.13
N TRP A 140 1.11 -13.01 8.46
CA TRP A 140 2.20 -12.44 7.67
C TRP A 140 2.21 -12.91 6.21
N ASN A 141 1.99 -14.21 5.96
CA ASN A 141 2.05 -14.78 4.61
C ASN A 141 0.94 -14.26 3.70
N GLU A 142 -0.26 -14.02 4.23
CA GLU A 142 -1.35 -13.39 3.48
C GLU A 142 -1.04 -11.93 3.17
N THR A 143 -0.50 -11.19 4.14
CA THR A 143 -0.11 -9.78 3.94
C THR A 143 1.02 -9.64 2.93
N LEU A 144 1.99 -10.56 2.92
CA LEU A 144 3.03 -10.61 1.88
C LEU A 144 2.45 -10.81 0.47
N LYS A 145 1.42 -11.66 0.32
CA LYS A 145 0.74 -11.84 -0.96
C LYS A 145 0.03 -10.56 -1.38
N ASP A 146 -0.67 -9.90 -0.47
CA ASP A 146 -1.34 -8.63 -0.74
C ASP A 146 -0.32 -7.55 -1.16
N ILE A 147 0.81 -7.40 -0.44
CA ILE A 147 1.85 -6.41 -0.77
C ILE A 147 2.33 -6.62 -2.21
N LYS A 148 2.62 -7.87 -2.60
CA LYS A 148 3.06 -8.20 -3.96
C LYS A 148 1.96 -7.97 -5.00
N GLU A 149 0.72 -8.37 -4.71
CA GLU A 149 -0.43 -8.15 -5.61
C GLU A 149 -0.61 -6.65 -5.88
N TYR A 150 -0.61 -5.84 -4.82
CA TYR A 150 -0.88 -4.41 -4.90
C TYR A 150 0.31 -3.59 -5.38
N GLY A 151 1.55 -4.04 -5.15
CA GLY A 151 2.77 -3.47 -5.71
C GLY A 151 2.91 -3.71 -7.22
N ALA A 152 2.41 -4.84 -7.72
CA ALA A 152 2.48 -5.21 -9.13
C ALA A 152 1.39 -4.59 -10.03
N LEU A 153 0.42 -3.84 -9.47
CA LEU A 153 -0.67 -3.22 -10.23
C LEU A 153 -0.22 -2.14 -11.23
#